data_AF-A0A932CSX0-F1
#
_entry.id   AF-A0A932CSX0-F1
#
_cell.length_a   1.000
_cell.length_b   1.000
_cell.length_c   1.000
_cell.angle_alpha   90.00
_cell.angle_beta   90.00
_cell.angle_gamma   90.00
#
_symmetry.space_group_name_H-M   'P 1'
#
loop_
_entity.id
_entity.type
_entity.pdbx_description
1 polymer ?
#
loop_
_entity_poly.entity_id
_entity_poly.type
_entity_poly.pdbx_seq_one_letter_code
_entity_poly.pdbx_strand_id
1 'polypeptide(L)'
;MRPRALPARRPMPGPARVRPNPRVDVAASRPGQRVDIAAAGPGAQPAEGIPERPSAPAALAAWAGALLGQIHGLEDRIGLDFYRVGQRLRLLHDPSVYQALGFRSFGQLLESHEVMSRYWATQLVRIATEYSAEQARTLGVSKAWAVISYAAATGQKPSEIVERNAAIDGTPLEAHSVRELQAAAARERARRKGLIGTQAHRDAERAARKISRTLRARGARDAHVRLLLRGSSWRIRVEVSAELAVAAIVGPTVRAVGAAGAASGAGGAGGAKGVSARGAIRAAGRAPPR
;
A
#
# COMPACT_ATOMS: atom_id res chain seq x y z
N MET A 1 25.67 61.37 9.45
CA MET A 1 24.93 60.19 8.94
C MET A 1 23.54 60.18 9.53
N ARG A 2 22.48 60.37 8.72
CA ARG A 2 21.09 60.38 9.19
C ARG A 2 20.49 58.96 9.09
N PRO A 3 19.76 58.47 10.10
CA PRO A 3 19.14 57.15 10.08
C PRO A 3 18.01 57.10 9.05
N ARG A 4 18.03 56.05 8.22
CA ARG A 4 17.08 55.80 7.14
C ARG A 4 15.79 55.24 7.72
N ALA A 5 14.69 55.99 7.62
CA ALA A 5 13.38 55.59 8.13
C ALA A 5 12.85 54.33 7.40
N LEU A 6 12.40 53.35 8.17
CA LEU A 6 11.79 52.12 7.67
C LEU A 6 10.38 52.41 7.10
N PRO A 7 10.01 51.82 5.95
CA PRO A 7 8.70 52.04 5.36
C PRO A 7 7.57 51.39 6.19
N ALA A 8 6.46 52.11 6.31
CA ALA A 8 5.27 51.67 7.03
C ALA A 8 4.71 50.36 6.47
N ARG A 9 4.38 49.42 7.36
CA ARG A 9 3.76 48.14 7.03
C ARG A 9 2.38 48.38 6.39
N ARG A 10 2.18 47.87 5.17
CA ARG A 10 0.86 47.85 4.53
C ARG A 10 -0.10 46.96 5.33
N PRO A 11 -1.35 47.41 5.56
CA PRO A 11 -2.38 46.59 6.19
C PRO A 11 -2.72 45.38 5.30
N MET A 12 -2.82 44.21 5.91
CA MET A 12 -3.19 42.96 5.23
C MET A 12 -4.65 43.02 4.76
N PRO A 13 -4.96 42.54 3.55
CA PRO A 13 -6.33 42.42 3.08
C PRO A 13 -7.11 41.45 3.99
N GLY A 14 -8.25 41.91 4.50
CA GLY A 14 -9.15 41.09 5.33
C GLY A 14 -9.70 39.89 4.56
N PRO A 15 -10.16 38.85 5.25
CA PRO A 15 -10.66 37.63 4.62
C PRO A 15 -11.85 37.94 3.71
N ALA A 16 -11.74 37.54 2.44
CA ALA A 16 -12.81 37.66 1.47
C ALA A 16 -14.06 36.93 1.99
N ARG A 17 -15.18 37.65 2.10
CA ARG A 17 -16.47 37.07 2.47
C ARG A 17 -16.87 36.08 1.38
N VAL A 18 -16.79 34.78 1.70
CA VAL A 18 -17.30 33.69 0.87
C VAL A 18 -18.79 33.92 0.67
N ARG A 19 -19.20 34.20 -0.57
CA ARG A 19 -20.62 34.27 -0.92
C ARG A 19 -21.24 32.87 -0.78
N PRO A 20 -22.40 32.71 -0.12
CA PRO A 20 -23.11 31.44 -0.12
C PRO A 20 -23.50 31.10 -1.56
N ASN A 21 -23.16 29.87 -1.98
CA ASN A 21 -23.55 29.34 -3.28
C ASN A 21 -25.08 29.38 -3.41
N PRO A 22 -25.64 29.81 -4.56
CA PRO A 22 -27.07 29.69 -4.81
C PRO A 22 -27.46 28.22 -4.69
N ARG A 23 -28.46 27.94 -3.84
CA ARG A 23 -29.07 26.61 -3.74
C ARG A 23 -29.65 26.28 -5.11
N VAL A 24 -29.02 25.32 -5.78
CA VAL A 24 -29.65 24.66 -6.92
C VAL A 24 -30.76 23.81 -6.32
N ASP A 25 -32.01 24.16 -6.59
CA ASP A 25 -33.17 23.33 -6.28
C ASP A 25 -33.13 22.09 -7.17
N VAL A 26 -32.34 21.11 -6.75
CA VAL A 26 -32.34 19.77 -7.35
C VAL A 26 -33.64 19.10 -6.91
N ALA A 27 -34.59 19.01 -7.84
CA ALA A 27 -35.81 18.24 -7.67
C ALA A 27 -35.45 16.87 -7.06
N ALA A 28 -36.08 16.53 -5.94
CA ALA A 28 -35.77 15.35 -5.16
C ALA A 28 -36.02 14.07 -5.98
N SER A 29 -34.97 13.56 -6.62
CA SER A 29 -34.93 12.18 -7.11
C SER A 29 -35.19 11.26 -5.91
N ARG A 30 -36.25 10.46 -6.02
CA ARG A 30 -36.65 9.52 -4.96
C ARG A 30 -35.48 8.56 -4.68
N PRO A 31 -34.94 8.51 -3.45
CA PRO A 31 -33.96 7.50 -3.09
C PRO A 31 -34.65 6.13 -3.19
N GLY A 32 -34.25 5.32 -4.18
CA GLY A 32 -34.78 3.98 -4.39
C GLY A 32 -35.28 3.66 -5.81
N GLN A 33 -35.30 4.61 -6.74
CA GLN A 33 -35.57 4.28 -8.14
C GLN A 33 -34.32 3.60 -8.72
N ARG A 34 -34.34 2.26 -8.81
CA ARG A 34 -33.36 1.51 -9.61
C ARG A 34 -33.47 2.03 -11.04
N VAL A 35 -32.42 2.68 -11.51
CA VAL A 35 -32.28 2.99 -12.93
C VAL A 35 -32.06 1.64 -13.60
N ASP A 36 -33.07 1.15 -14.32
CA ASP A 36 -32.93 -0.03 -15.17
C ASP A 36 -31.99 0.33 -16.32
N ILE A 37 -30.69 0.08 -16.12
CA ILE A 37 -29.67 0.26 -17.14
C ILE A 37 -29.89 -0.86 -18.16
N ALA A 38 -30.61 -0.57 -19.24
CA ALA A 38 -30.78 -1.49 -20.36
C ALA A 38 -29.39 -1.90 -20.88
N ALA A 39 -29.01 -3.16 -20.62
CA ALA A 39 -27.75 -3.72 -21.08
C ALA A 39 -27.80 -3.86 -22.62
N ALA A 40 -27.19 -2.91 -23.33
CA ALA A 40 -26.85 -3.10 -24.74
C ALA A 40 -25.81 -4.23 -24.82
N GLY A 41 -26.23 -5.40 -25.32
CA GLY A 41 -25.43 -6.62 -25.34
C GLY A 41 -24.16 -6.49 -26.20
N PRO A 42 -22.95 -6.68 -25.64
CA PRO A 42 -21.73 -6.75 -26.43
C PRO A 42 -21.53 -8.18 -26.91
N GLY A 43 -22.12 -8.52 -28.06
CA GLY A 43 -21.81 -9.74 -28.82
C GLY A 43 -22.29 -11.04 -28.15
N ALA A 44 -23.00 -11.87 -28.92
CA ALA A 44 -23.35 -13.21 -28.51
C ALA A 44 -22.06 -13.96 -28.11
N GLN A 45 -21.91 -14.25 -26.82
CA GLN A 45 -20.88 -15.16 -26.36
C GLN A 45 -21.23 -16.55 -26.89
N PRO A 46 -20.28 -17.29 -27.51
CA PRO A 46 -20.47 -18.72 -27.65
C PRO A 46 -20.69 -19.29 -26.24
N ALA A 47 -21.69 -20.15 -26.08
CA ALA A 47 -21.97 -20.79 -24.80
C ALA A 47 -20.75 -21.62 -24.38
N GLU A 48 -19.87 -21.04 -23.56
CA GLU A 48 -18.64 -21.64 -23.06
C GLU A 48 -18.97 -22.67 -21.96
N GLY A 49 -19.36 -23.87 -22.37
CA GLY A 49 -19.25 -25.05 -21.52
C GLY A 49 -17.78 -25.49 -21.43
N ILE A 50 -17.33 -25.91 -20.25
CA ILE A 50 -16.02 -26.56 -20.11
C ILE A 50 -16.04 -27.83 -20.99
N PRO A 51 -15.16 -27.96 -22.00
CA PRO A 51 -15.17 -29.13 -22.87
C PRO A 51 -14.88 -30.40 -22.04
N GLU A 52 -15.65 -31.46 -22.28
CA GLU A 52 -15.52 -32.72 -21.54
C GLU A 52 -14.10 -33.30 -21.68
N ARG A 53 -13.55 -33.80 -20.57
CA ARG A 53 -12.18 -34.30 -20.51
C ARG A 53 -12.07 -35.62 -21.26
N PRO A 54 -11.23 -35.73 -22.31
CA PRO A 54 -11.03 -37.00 -23.01
C PRO A 54 -10.16 -37.96 -22.19
N SER A 55 -10.41 -39.26 -22.36
CA SER A 55 -9.66 -40.34 -21.68
C SER A 55 -8.39 -40.76 -22.42
N ALA A 56 -8.32 -40.58 -23.74
CA ALA A 56 -7.17 -40.99 -24.56
C ALA A 56 -5.99 -39.99 -24.42
N PRO A 57 -4.73 -40.45 -24.25
CA PRO A 57 -3.57 -39.57 -24.04
C PRO A 57 -3.34 -38.53 -25.14
N ALA A 58 -3.50 -38.91 -26.41
CA ALA A 58 -3.34 -37.99 -27.55
C ALA A 58 -4.43 -36.91 -27.57
N ALA A 59 -5.68 -37.29 -27.28
CA ALA A 59 -6.80 -36.37 -27.15
C ALA A 59 -6.64 -35.45 -25.92
N LEU A 60 -6.06 -35.96 -24.83
CA LEU A 60 -5.76 -35.17 -23.62
C LEU A 60 -4.72 -34.07 -23.89
N ALA A 61 -3.68 -34.36 -24.68
CA ALA A 61 -2.69 -33.36 -25.08
C ALA A 61 -3.31 -32.23 -25.93
N ALA A 62 -4.15 -32.59 -26.91
CA ALA A 62 -4.88 -31.62 -27.72
C ALA A 62 -5.87 -30.78 -26.88
N TRP A 63 -6.59 -31.43 -25.95
CA TRP A 63 -7.50 -30.76 -25.01
C TRP A 63 -6.75 -29.79 -24.07
N ALA A 64 -5.61 -30.19 -23.53
CA ALA A 64 -4.78 -29.32 -22.70
C ALA A 64 -4.26 -28.10 -23.50
N GLY A 65 -3.82 -28.31 -24.74
CA GLY A 65 -3.42 -27.21 -25.64
C GLY A 65 -4.56 -26.23 -25.91
N ALA A 66 -5.78 -26.72 -26.13
CA ALA A 66 -6.97 -25.89 -26.34
C ALA A 66 -7.33 -25.07 -25.08
N LEU A 67 -7.27 -25.68 -23.89
CA LEU A 67 -7.48 -24.96 -22.62
C LEU A 67 -6.43 -23.89 -22.37
N LEU A 68 -5.16 -24.16 -22.66
CA LEU A 68 -4.09 -23.14 -22.56
C LEU A 68 -4.35 -21.98 -23.52
N GLY A 69 -4.79 -22.27 -24.76
CA GLY A 69 -5.22 -21.25 -25.70
C GLY A 69 -6.38 -20.40 -25.20
N GLN A 70 -7.40 -21.03 -24.58
CA GLN A 70 -8.52 -20.32 -23.96
C GLN A 70 -8.07 -19.44 -22.78
N ILE A 71 -7.19 -19.95 -21.92
CA ILE A 71 -6.63 -19.19 -20.79
C ILE A 71 -5.90 -17.95 -21.31
N HIS A 72 -5.01 -18.08 -22.30
CA HIS A 72 -4.32 -16.92 -22.88
C HIS A 72 -5.30 -15.91 -23.50
N GLY A 73 -6.35 -16.38 -24.19
CA GLY A 73 -7.39 -15.51 -24.74
C GLY A 73 -8.19 -14.78 -23.65
N LEU A 74 -8.47 -15.44 -22.52
CA LEU A 74 -9.11 -14.83 -21.36
C LEU A 74 -8.18 -13.82 -20.67
N GLU A 75 -6.89 -14.11 -20.54
CA GLU A 75 -5.90 -13.19 -19.97
C GLU A 75 -5.78 -11.91 -20.80
N ASP A 76 -5.72 -12.03 -22.13
CA ASP A 76 -5.70 -10.88 -23.04
C ASP A 76 -6.97 -10.03 -22.92
N ARG A 77 -8.13 -10.69 -22.85
CA ARG A 77 -9.43 -10.03 -22.67
C ARG A 77 -9.51 -9.31 -21.32
N ILE A 78 -9.16 -9.99 -20.23
CA ILE A 78 -9.10 -9.41 -18.88
C ILE A 78 -8.14 -8.21 -18.86
N GLY A 79 -6.99 -8.34 -19.51
CA GLY A 79 -5.98 -7.29 -19.66
C GLY A 79 -6.53 -6.04 -20.33
N LEU A 80 -7.29 -6.20 -21.41
CA LEU A 80 -7.91 -5.07 -22.10
C LEU A 80 -9.11 -4.50 -21.33
N ASP A 81 -9.89 -5.36 -20.71
CA ASP A 81 -11.15 -4.99 -20.05
C ASP A 81 -10.89 -4.21 -18.76
N PHE A 82 -9.86 -4.52 -17.97
CA PHE A 82 -9.57 -3.72 -16.78
C PHE A 82 -9.22 -2.27 -17.14
N TYR A 83 -8.51 -2.04 -18.26
CA TYR A 83 -8.15 -0.70 -18.69
C TYR A 83 -9.38 0.08 -19.17
N ARG A 84 -10.26 -0.58 -19.94
CA ARG A 84 -11.55 0.00 -20.35
C ARG A 84 -12.43 0.33 -19.15
N VAL A 85 -12.54 -0.59 -18.19
CA VAL A 85 -13.24 -0.37 -16.92
C VAL A 85 -12.63 0.82 -16.18
N GLY A 86 -11.30 0.88 -16.07
CA GLY A 86 -10.60 2.02 -15.47
C GLY A 86 -10.91 3.36 -16.15
N GLN A 87 -10.97 3.41 -17.48
CA GLN A 87 -11.38 4.61 -18.22
C GLN A 87 -12.83 5.01 -17.93
N ARG A 88 -13.77 4.05 -17.89
CA ARG A 88 -15.18 4.34 -17.55
C ARG A 88 -15.31 4.83 -16.11
N LEU A 89 -14.61 4.17 -15.17
CA LEU A 89 -14.55 4.61 -13.78
C LEU A 89 -13.92 6.00 -13.65
N ARG A 90 -12.94 6.36 -14.48
CA ARG A 90 -12.32 7.70 -14.47
C ARG A 90 -13.35 8.78 -14.80
N LEU A 91 -14.23 8.52 -15.77
CA LEU A 91 -15.34 9.41 -16.11
C LEU A 91 -16.37 9.49 -14.96
N LEU A 92 -16.72 8.35 -14.36
CA LEU A 92 -17.64 8.30 -13.21
C LEU A 92 -17.05 8.92 -11.93
N HIS A 93 -15.73 9.03 -11.83
CA HIS A 93 -15.03 9.64 -10.69
C HIS A 93 -15.13 11.18 -10.70
N ASP A 94 -15.59 11.79 -11.79
CA ASP A 94 -15.87 13.23 -11.85
C ASP A 94 -16.99 13.61 -10.87
N PRO A 95 -16.77 14.59 -9.95
CA PRO A 95 -17.79 15.08 -9.03
C PRO A 95 -19.12 15.46 -9.66
N SER A 96 -19.09 16.09 -10.84
CA SER A 96 -20.32 16.52 -11.53
C SER A 96 -21.19 15.33 -11.94
N VAL A 97 -20.58 14.21 -12.33
CA VAL A 97 -21.28 13.02 -12.85
C VAL A 97 -22.00 12.27 -11.73
N TYR A 98 -21.32 11.91 -10.65
CA TYR A 98 -21.98 11.17 -9.57
C TYR A 98 -22.96 12.05 -8.76
N GLN A 99 -22.73 13.37 -8.70
CA GLN A 99 -23.69 14.30 -8.08
C GLN A 99 -24.96 14.45 -8.90
N ALA A 100 -24.86 14.46 -10.25
CA ALA A 100 -26.03 14.46 -11.12
C ALA A 100 -26.91 13.20 -10.93
N LEU A 101 -26.30 12.08 -10.53
CA LEU A 101 -26.99 10.84 -10.17
C LEU A 101 -27.52 10.83 -8.73
N GLY A 102 -27.35 11.91 -7.96
CA GLY A 102 -27.85 12.03 -6.58
C GLY A 102 -26.93 11.44 -5.51
N PHE A 103 -25.70 11.04 -5.84
CA PHE A 103 -24.75 10.51 -4.87
C PHE A 103 -23.84 11.59 -4.29
N ARG A 104 -23.52 11.48 -3.00
CA ARG A 104 -22.64 12.43 -2.29
C ARG A 104 -21.16 12.17 -2.55
N SER A 105 -20.81 10.95 -2.93
CA SER A 105 -19.43 10.55 -3.21
C SER A 105 -19.38 9.41 -4.20
N PHE A 106 -18.25 9.30 -4.91
CA PHE A 106 -17.98 8.17 -5.80
C PHE A 106 -18.06 6.81 -5.11
N GLY A 107 -17.65 6.71 -3.83
CA GLY A 107 -17.78 5.46 -3.06
C GLY A 107 -19.23 5.04 -2.85
N GLN A 108 -20.10 6.00 -2.52
CA GLN A 108 -21.53 5.75 -2.34
C GLN A 108 -22.19 5.25 -3.64
N LEU A 109 -21.83 5.84 -4.79
CA LEU A 109 -22.27 5.38 -6.11
C LEU A 109 -21.90 3.91 -6.32
N LEU A 110 -20.62 3.55 -6.14
CA LEU A 110 -20.14 2.18 -6.35
C LEU A 110 -20.81 1.15 -5.43
N GLU A 111 -21.00 1.50 -4.15
CA GLU A 111 -21.65 0.64 -3.16
C GLU A 111 -23.12 0.39 -3.48
N SER A 112 -23.85 1.45 -3.88
CA SER A 112 -25.29 1.34 -4.20
C SER A 112 -25.61 0.46 -5.41
N HIS A 113 -24.64 0.33 -6.33
CA HIS A 113 -24.78 -0.47 -7.56
C HIS A 113 -24.00 -1.79 -7.51
N GLU A 114 -23.40 -2.14 -6.35
CA GLU A 114 -22.65 -3.38 -6.13
C GLU A 114 -21.55 -3.65 -7.19
N VAL A 115 -20.97 -2.59 -7.77
CA VAL A 115 -20.04 -2.71 -8.91
C VAL A 115 -18.70 -3.29 -8.47
N MET A 116 -18.07 -2.67 -7.47
CA MET A 116 -16.80 -3.10 -6.88
C MET A 116 -16.44 -2.26 -5.64
N SER A 117 -15.43 -2.69 -4.88
CA SER A 117 -14.90 -1.89 -3.78
C SER A 117 -14.31 -0.56 -4.26
N ARG A 118 -14.50 0.50 -3.46
CA ARG A 118 -13.91 1.83 -3.71
C ARG A 118 -12.39 1.78 -3.89
N TYR A 119 -11.71 0.96 -3.11
CA TYR A 119 -10.26 0.80 -3.20
C TYR A 119 -9.84 0.30 -4.59
N TRP A 120 -10.46 -0.79 -5.06
CA TRP A 120 -10.15 -1.36 -6.37
C TRP A 120 -10.47 -0.39 -7.52
N ALA A 121 -11.63 0.28 -7.45
CA ALA A 121 -12.01 1.27 -8.45
C ALA A 121 -10.98 2.41 -8.54
N THR A 122 -10.51 2.91 -7.40
CA THR A 122 -9.49 3.97 -7.36
C THR A 122 -8.17 3.51 -7.98
N GLN A 123 -7.78 2.24 -7.78
CA GLN A 123 -6.59 1.68 -8.42
C GLN A 123 -6.75 1.64 -9.95
N LEU A 124 -7.88 1.14 -10.45
CA LEU A 124 -8.14 1.07 -11.90
C LEU A 124 -8.20 2.45 -12.55
N VAL A 125 -8.86 3.42 -11.90
CA VAL A 125 -8.87 4.83 -12.34
C VAL A 125 -7.45 5.36 -12.46
N ARG A 126 -6.61 5.10 -11.45
CA ARG A 126 -5.22 5.59 -11.46
C ARG A 126 -4.38 4.92 -12.53
N ILE A 127 -4.51 3.61 -12.72
CA ILE A 127 -3.83 2.89 -13.81
C ILE A 127 -4.24 3.45 -15.18
N ALA A 128 -5.53 3.68 -15.41
CA ALA A 128 -6.04 4.26 -16.66
C ALA A 128 -5.68 5.74 -16.86
N THR A 129 -5.22 6.42 -15.80
CA THR A 129 -4.77 7.81 -15.87
C THR A 129 -3.28 7.92 -16.16
N GLU A 130 -2.47 7.00 -15.61
CA GLU A 130 -1.01 7.07 -15.66
C GLU A 130 -0.41 6.31 -16.86
N TYR A 131 -1.18 5.42 -17.51
CA TYR A 131 -0.68 4.54 -18.57
C TYR A 131 -1.52 4.59 -19.85
N SER A 132 -0.87 4.33 -20.98
CA SER A 132 -1.55 3.99 -22.23
C SER A 132 -2.18 2.59 -22.16
N ALA A 133 -3.11 2.29 -23.06
CA ALA A 133 -3.72 0.97 -23.16
C ALA A 133 -2.68 -0.15 -23.33
N GLU A 134 -1.67 0.11 -24.16
CA GLU A 134 -0.58 -0.83 -24.43
C GLU A 134 0.30 -1.06 -23.20
N GLN A 135 0.72 0.01 -22.51
CA GLN A 135 1.51 -0.10 -21.28
C GLN A 135 0.74 -0.86 -20.19
N ALA A 136 -0.54 -0.54 -20.01
CA ALA A 136 -1.39 -1.23 -19.04
C ALA A 136 -1.51 -2.72 -19.36
N ARG A 137 -1.74 -3.07 -20.64
CA ARG A 137 -1.82 -4.47 -21.10
C ARG A 137 -0.51 -5.22 -20.82
N THR A 138 0.63 -4.65 -21.18
CA THR A 138 1.95 -5.28 -20.99
C THR A 138 2.29 -5.52 -19.52
N LEU A 139 1.91 -4.60 -18.63
CA LEU A 139 2.19 -4.74 -17.19
C LEU A 139 1.18 -5.64 -16.47
N GLY A 140 -0.09 -5.61 -16.89
CA GLY A 140 -1.21 -6.11 -16.11
C GLY A 140 -1.48 -5.28 -14.84
N VAL A 141 -2.64 -5.50 -14.22
CA VAL A 141 -3.16 -4.66 -13.12
C VAL A 141 -2.19 -4.58 -11.93
N SER A 142 -1.72 -5.75 -11.46
CA SER A 142 -0.92 -5.85 -10.24
C SER A 142 0.45 -5.21 -10.38
N LYS A 143 1.13 -5.42 -11.52
CA LYS A 143 2.45 -4.82 -11.77
C LYS A 143 2.31 -3.33 -12.02
N ALA A 144 1.33 -2.90 -12.82
CA ALA A 144 1.05 -1.47 -13.04
C ALA A 144 0.82 -0.72 -11.71
N TRP A 145 0.01 -1.27 -10.81
CA TRP A 145 -0.19 -0.67 -9.49
C TRP A 145 1.08 -0.63 -8.63
N ALA A 146 1.90 -1.69 -8.69
CA ALA A 146 3.18 -1.72 -7.97
C ALA A 146 4.15 -0.66 -8.49
N VAL A 147 4.20 -0.43 -9.81
CA VAL A 147 5.00 0.64 -10.41
C VAL A 147 4.48 2.02 -10.01
N ILE A 148 3.17 2.28 -10.04
CA ILE A 148 2.58 3.53 -9.51
C ILE A 148 2.98 3.75 -8.05
N SER A 149 2.92 2.68 -7.24
CA SER A 149 3.27 2.73 -5.82
C SER A 149 4.75 3.03 -5.57
N TYR A 150 5.63 2.56 -6.46
CA TYR A 150 7.07 2.83 -6.46
C TYR A 150 7.37 4.26 -6.94
N ALA A 151 6.78 4.67 -8.06
CA ALA A 151 6.86 6.02 -8.61
C ALA A 151 6.46 7.09 -7.59
N ALA A 152 5.34 6.86 -6.88
CA ALA A 152 4.91 7.74 -5.78
C ALA A 152 5.93 7.79 -4.63
N ALA A 153 6.62 6.68 -4.35
CA ALA A 153 7.65 6.64 -3.32
C ALA A 153 8.90 7.43 -3.74
N THR A 154 9.34 7.32 -5.00
CA THR A 154 10.53 8.02 -5.53
C THR A 154 10.27 9.45 -6.01
N GLY A 155 9.01 9.82 -6.24
CA GLY A 155 8.62 11.10 -6.83
C GLY A 155 8.79 11.16 -8.36
N GLN A 156 8.93 10.01 -9.01
CA GLN A 156 9.00 9.88 -10.47
C GLN A 156 7.59 9.71 -11.07
N LYS A 157 7.45 9.93 -12.38
CA LYS A 157 6.21 9.62 -13.08
C LYS A 157 6.14 8.13 -13.46
N PRO A 158 5.01 7.44 -13.24
CA PRO A 158 4.90 6.01 -13.54
C PRO A 158 5.13 5.66 -15.00
N SER A 159 4.63 6.47 -15.95
CA SER A 159 4.81 6.25 -17.39
C SER A 159 6.29 6.29 -17.80
N GLU A 160 7.05 7.28 -17.31
CA GLU A 160 8.47 7.45 -17.63
C GLU A 160 9.33 6.27 -17.15
N ILE A 161 8.98 5.66 -16.01
CA ILE A 161 9.64 4.44 -15.50
C ILE A 161 9.46 3.28 -16.47
N VAL A 162 8.26 3.14 -17.03
CA VAL A 162 7.90 2.06 -17.95
C VAL A 162 8.53 2.30 -19.32
N GLU A 163 8.41 3.50 -19.88
CA GLU A 163 8.94 3.87 -21.20
C GLU A 163 10.45 3.68 -21.30
N ARG A 164 11.19 3.96 -20.21
CA ARG A 164 12.65 3.81 -20.17
C ARG A 164 13.11 2.45 -19.70
N ASN A 165 12.18 1.53 -19.38
CA ASN A 165 12.46 0.28 -18.67
C ASN A 165 13.44 0.51 -17.50
N ALA A 166 13.17 1.53 -16.68
CA ALA A 166 14.15 2.07 -15.74
C ALA A 166 14.63 1.00 -14.76
N ALA A 167 15.94 0.97 -14.50
CA ALA A 167 16.53 0.05 -13.55
C ALA A 167 16.13 0.41 -12.12
N ILE A 168 15.51 -0.53 -11.40
CA ILE A 168 15.16 -0.43 -9.99
C ILE A 168 16.13 -1.35 -9.24
N ASP A 169 16.91 -0.79 -8.31
CA ASP A 169 17.97 -1.52 -7.59
C ASP A 169 18.95 -2.27 -8.51
N GLY A 170 19.25 -1.70 -9.69
CA GLY A 170 20.19 -2.26 -10.66
C GLY A 170 19.60 -3.32 -11.60
N THR A 171 18.32 -3.66 -11.47
CA THR A 171 17.62 -4.65 -12.31
C THR A 171 16.54 -3.94 -13.15
N PRO A 172 16.39 -4.26 -14.46
CA PRO A 172 15.37 -3.63 -15.31
C PRO A 172 13.96 -3.94 -14.83
N LEU A 173 13.01 -3.02 -15.06
CA LEU A 173 11.63 -3.11 -14.57
C LEU A 173 10.94 -4.44 -14.96
N GLU A 174 11.19 -4.92 -16.16
CA GLU A 174 10.60 -6.16 -16.68
C GLU A 174 10.96 -7.38 -15.83
N ALA A 175 12.20 -7.45 -15.33
CA ALA A 175 12.69 -8.56 -14.53
C ALA A 175 12.19 -8.54 -13.07
N HIS A 176 11.61 -7.43 -12.60
CA HIS A 176 11.04 -7.35 -11.26
C HIS A 176 9.68 -8.03 -11.17
N SER A 177 9.52 -8.85 -10.13
CA SER A 177 8.21 -9.32 -9.68
C SER A 177 7.42 -8.21 -8.98
N VAL A 178 6.09 -8.37 -8.92
CA VAL A 178 5.19 -7.45 -8.18
C VAL A 178 5.64 -7.28 -6.72
N ARG A 179 6.08 -8.38 -6.08
CA ARG A 179 6.53 -8.39 -4.69
C ARG A 179 7.80 -7.57 -4.49
N GLU A 180 8.75 -7.66 -5.41
CA GLU A 180 10.01 -6.91 -5.37
C GLU A 180 9.76 -5.41 -5.54
N LEU A 181 8.90 -5.02 -6.50
CA LEU A 181 8.49 -3.62 -6.69
C LEU A 181 7.82 -3.03 -5.44
N GLN A 182 6.93 -3.79 -4.82
CA GLN A 182 6.30 -3.37 -3.57
C GLN A 182 7.31 -3.22 -2.43
N ALA A 183 8.28 -4.13 -2.33
CA ALA A 183 9.36 -4.05 -1.35
C ALA A 183 10.27 -2.84 -1.61
N ALA A 184 10.63 -2.57 -2.87
CA ALA A 184 11.39 -1.39 -3.27
C ALA A 184 10.65 -0.10 -2.92
N ALA A 185 9.35 -0.02 -3.23
CA ALA A 185 8.51 1.13 -2.86
C ALA A 185 8.46 1.34 -1.34
N ALA A 186 8.37 0.26 -0.56
CA ALA A 186 8.40 0.34 0.90
C ALA A 186 9.75 0.85 1.43
N ARG A 187 10.87 0.38 0.86
CA ARG A 187 12.22 0.87 1.19
C ARG A 187 12.34 2.37 0.90
N GLU A 188 11.91 2.83 -0.27
CA GLU A 188 12.00 4.24 -0.64
C GLU A 188 11.15 5.15 0.27
N ARG A 189 9.93 4.71 0.63
CA ARG A 189 9.13 5.45 1.63
C ARG A 189 9.80 5.51 2.99
N ALA A 190 10.41 4.42 3.44
CA ALA A 190 11.14 4.38 4.69
C ALA A 190 12.39 5.26 4.66
N ARG A 191 13.10 5.32 3.53
CA ARG A 191 14.23 6.23 3.29
C ARG A 191 13.80 7.69 3.35
N ARG A 192 12.72 8.07 2.66
CA ARG A 192 12.20 9.46 2.68
C ARG A 192 11.70 9.90 4.05
N LYS A 193 11.21 8.96 4.87
CA LYS A 193 10.88 9.22 6.27
C LYS A 193 12.12 9.31 7.19
N GLY A 194 13.33 9.17 6.63
CA GLY A 194 14.57 9.17 7.39
C GLY A 194 14.67 7.98 8.35
N LEU A 195 13.96 6.87 8.11
CA LEU A 195 13.96 5.71 9.00
C LEU A 195 15.09 4.73 8.65
N ILE A 196 15.47 4.66 7.36
CA ILE A 196 16.62 3.87 6.89
C ILE A 196 17.91 4.66 7.11
N GLY A 197 18.94 3.98 7.60
CA GLY A 197 20.25 4.57 7.93
C GLY A 197 20.34 5.18 9.33
N THR A 198 19.23 5.21 10.07
CA THR A 198 19.21 5.62 11.48
C THR A 198 19.98 4.66 12.38
N GLN A 199 20.34 5.12 13.58
CA GLN A 199 20.92 4.25 14.59
C GLN A 199 19.99 3.08 14.95
N ALA A 200 18.69 3.35 15.07
CA ALA A 200 17.67 2.33 15.31
C ALA A 200 17.62 1.27 14.19
N HIS A 201 17.77 1.68 12.92
CA HIS A 201 17.88 0.73 11.80
C HIS A 201 19.13 -0.15 11.93
N ARG A 202 20.29 0.46 12.17
CA ARG A 202 21.56 -0.27 12.36
C ARG A 202 21.50 -1.24 13.54
N ASP A 203 20.87 -0.85 14.64
CA ASP A 203 20.70 -1.70 15.81
C ASP A 203 19.78 -2.89 15.52
N ALA A 204 18.69 -2.65 14.79
CA ALA A 204 17.77 -3.71 14.39
C ALA A 204 18.40 -4.69 13.38
N GLU A 205 19.21 -4.21 12.44
CA GLU A 205 20.01 -5.08 11.56
C GLU A 205 21.02 -5.93 12.34
N ARG A 206 21.74 -5.33 13.30
CA ARG A 206 22.67 -6.06 14.17
C ARG A 206 21.96 -7.14 14.97
N ALA A 207 20.78 -6.83 15.53
CA ALA A 207 19.94 -7.79 16.23
C ALA A 207 19.48 -8.93 15.30
N ALA A 208 18.99 -8.61 14.09
CA ALA A 208 18.56 -9.61 13.11
C ALA A 208 19.70 -10.56 12.70
N ARG A 209 20.90 -10.04 12.45
CA ARG A 209 22.10 -10.85 12.15
C ARG A 209 22.51 -11.72 13.33
N LYS A 210 22.39 -11.23 14.56
CA LYS A 210 22.66 -12.02 15.77
C LYS A 210 21.66 -13.17 15.88
N ILE A 211 20.36 -12.91 15.74
CA ILE A 211 19.30 -13.92 15.78
C ILE A 211 19.50 -14.97 14.68
N SER A 212 19.77 -14.56 13.45
CA SER A 212 20.03 -15.49 12.34
C SER A 212 21.23 -16.41 12.61
N ARG A 213 22.34 -15.87 13.13
CA ARG A 213 23.50 -16.69 13.52
C ARG A 213 23.16 -17.67 14.63
N THR A 214 22.44 -17.24 15.66
CA THR A 214 22.03 -18.11 16.77
C THR A 214 21.09 -19.22 16.30
N LEU A 215 20.14 -18.94 15.42
CA LEU A 215 19.24 -19.95 14.86
C LEU A 215 20.00 -20.99 14.04
N ARG A 216 20.90 -20.56 13.15
CA ARG A 216 21.74 -21.47 12.37
C ARG A 216 22.66 -22.33 13.25
N ALA A 217 23.25 -21.75 14.29
CA ALA A 217 24.07 -22.48 15.26
C ALA A 217 23.29 -23.54 16.04
N ARG A 218 21.97 -23.36 16.19
CA ARG A 218 21.05 -24.33 16.82
C ARG A 218 20.43 -25.32 15.83
N GLY A 219 20.95 -25.41 14.61
CA GLY A 219 20.47 -26.35 13.59
C GLY A 219 19.32 -25.83 12.74
N ALA A 220 18.78 -24.63 13.01
CA ALA A 220 17.73 -24.02 12.20
C ALA A 220 18.30 -23.36 10.93
N ARG A 221 18.84 -24.16 10.02
CA ARG A 221 19.50 -23.69 8.79
C ARG A 221 18.53 -23.00 7.82
N ASP A 222 17.29 -23.46 7.79
CA ASP A 222 16.23 -22.94 6.92
C ASP A 222 15.46 -21.75 7.53
N ALA A 223 15.94 -21.22 8.66
CA ALA A 223 15.30 -20.07 9.29
C ALA A 223 15.49 -18.80 8.45
N HIS A 224 14.38 -18.16 8.08
CA HIS A 224 14.37 -16.87 7.41
C HIS A 224 14.12 -15.76 8.43
N VAL A 225 15.11 -14.89 8.62
CA VAL A 225 15.00 -13.70 9.48
C VAL A 225 14.83 -12.47 8.60
N ARG A 226 13.70 -11.77 8.73
CA ARG A 226 13.38 -10.55 7.96
C ARG A 226 13.20 -9.37 8.90
N LEU A 227 13.79 -8.25 8.53
CA LEU A 227 13.55 -6.97 9.19
C LEU A 227 12.36 -6.27 8.52
N LEU A 228 11.37 -5.86 9.31
CA LEU A 228 10.15 -5.20 8.85
C LEU A 228 9.98 -3.87 9.56
N LEU A 229 9.73 -2.80 8.82
CA LEU A 229 9.31 -1.53 9.39
C LEU A 229 7.78 -1.52 9.52
N ARG A 230 7.27 -1.39 10.75
CA ARG A 230 5.83 -1.25 11.01
C ARG A 230 5.57 0.07 11.76
N GLY A 231 4.95 1.01 11.07
CA GLY A 231 4.78 2.38 11.57
C GLY A 231 6.13 3.08 11.70
N SER A 232 6.52 3.41 12.93
CA SER A 232 7.81 4.04 13.28
C SER A 232 8.81 3.07 13.92
N SER A 233 8.47 1.78 14.05
CA SER A 233 9.29 0.79 14.77
C SER A 233 9.79 -0.32 13.85
N TRP A 234 11.05 -0.72 14.04
CA TRP A 234 11.64 -1.89 13.41
C TRP A 234 11.25 -3.16 14.17
N ARG A 235 10.78 -4.17 13.44
CA ARG A 235 10.41 -5.49 13.97
C ARG A 235 11.18 -6.57 13.22
N ILE A 236 11.53 -7.64 13.93
CA ILE A 236 12.16 -8.81 13.32
C ILE A 236 11.08 -9.90 13.20
N ARG A 237 10.83 -10.39 11.99
CA ARG A 237 10.01 -11.56 11.73
C ARG A 237 10.94 -12.75 11.49
N VAL A 238 10.71 -13.82 12.22
CA VAL A 238 11.45 -15.08 12.09
C VAL A 238 10.47 -16.12 11.55
N GLU A 239 10.80 -16.71 10.42
CA GLU A 239 10.07 -17.83 9.82
C GLU A 239 10.95 -19.07 9.96
N VAL A 240 10.42 -20.09 10.63
CA VAL A 240 11.08 -21.38 10.89
C VAL A 240 10.14 -22.51 10.50
N SER A 241 10.67 -23.70 10.21
CA SER A 241 9.84 -24.88 10.00
C SER A 241 9.06 -25.23 11.28
N ALA A 242 7.89 -25.87 11.12
CA ALA A 242 7.05 -26.25 12.25
C ALA A 242 7.79 -27.17 13.24
N GLU A 243 8.61 -28.09 12.72
CA GLU A 243 9.44 -29.00 13.52
C GLU A 243 10.41 -28.24 14.44
N LEU A 244 11.09 -27.22 13.90
CA LEU A 244 11.98 -26.37 14.67
C LEU A 244 11.23 -25.47 15.66
N ALA A 245 10.02 -25.03 15.31
CA ALA A 245 9.18 -24.26 16.22
C ALA A 245 8.77 -25.11 17.43
N VAL A 246 8.38 -26.37 17.22
CA VAL A 246 8.06 -27.31 18.31
C VAL A 246 9.29 -27.57 19.17
N ALA A 247 10.46 -27.83 18.58
CA ALA A 247 11.70 -28.02 19.32
C ALA A 247 12.10 -26.79 20.16
N ALA A 248 11.80 -25.57 19.68
CA ALA A 248 12.07 -24.33 20.40
C ALA A 248 11.07 -24.03 21.54
N ILE A 249 9.82 -24.50 21.41
CA ILE A 249 8.76 -24.32 22.42
C ILE A 249 8.84 -25.41 23.51
N VAL A 250 9.14 -26.64 23.11
CA VAL A 250 9.10 -27.84 23.98
C VAL A 250 10.49 -28.18 24.54
N GLY A 251 11.57 -27.67 23.94
CA GLY A 251 12.92 -27.86 24.45
C GLY A 251 13.11 -27.24 25.85
N PRO A 252 14.02 -27.79 26.69
CA PRO A 252 14.24 -27.28 28.03
C PRO A 252 14.61 -25.80 27.92
N THR A 253 13.79 -24.95 28.53
CA THR A 253 13.96 -23.51 28.57
C THR A 253 15.33 -23.21 29.15
N VAL A 254 16.36 -23.05 28.30
CA VAL A 254 17.70 -22.66 28.74
C VAL A 254 17.57 -21.24 29.24
N ARG A 255 17.49 -21.14 30.57
CA ARG A 255 17.41 -19.93 31.39
C ARG A 255 18.66 -19.09 31.11
N ALA A 256 18.60 -18.24 30.10
CA ALA A 256 19.73 -17.39 29.72
C ALA A 256 19.24 -16.00 29.32
N VAL A 257 18.76 -15.21 30.29
CA VAL A 257 19.01 -13.76 30.40
C VAL A 257 18.88 -13.36 31.87
N GLY A 258 20.01 -13.20 32.55
CA GLY A 258 20.07 -12.75 33.94
C GLY A 258 21.49 -12.43 34.39
N ALA A 259 22.30 -11.83 33.51
CA ALA A 259 23.59 -11.25 33.86
C ALA A 259 24.09 -10.35 32.71
N ALA A 260 23.50 -9.17 32.59
CA ALA A 260 24.17 -8.03 31.97
C ALA A 260 24.15 -6.93 33.03
N GLY A 261 25.17 -6.95 33.90
CA GLY A 261 25.53 -5.80 34.73
C GLY A 261 25.76 -4.59 33.84
N ALA A 262 25.27 -3.41 34.19
CA ALA A 262 25.71 -2.66 35.36
C ALA A 262 27.24 -2.48 35.35
N ALA A 263 27.70 -1.71 34.38
CA ALA A 263 28.98 -1.00 34.42
C ALA A 263 28.72 0.42 33.89
N SER A 264 28.29 1.32 34.78
CA SER A 264 28.51 2.75 34.64
C SER A 264 28.94 3.24 36.02
N GLY A 265 30.16 3.75 36.07
CA GLY A 265 30.93 4.00 37.26
C GLY A 265 30.48 5.21 38.09
N ALA A 266 31.05 5.22 39.29
CA ALA A 266 30.90 6.19 40.34
C ALA A 266 31.40 7.60 39.99
N GLY A 267 30.83 8.60 40.67
CA GLY A 267 31.45 9.92 40.84
C GLY A 267 30.45 11.04 41.09
N GLY A 268 30.03 11.27 42.35
CA GLY A 268 29.25 12.45 42.70
C GLY A 268 28.57 12.36 44.06
N ALA A 269 29.32 12.67 45.12
CA ALA A 269 28.82 12.82 46.48
C ALA A 269 27.86 14.02 46.60
N GLY A 270 26.81 13.88 47.43
CA GLY A 270 26.02 15.03 47.85
C GLY A 270 24.62 14.71 48.36
N GLY A 271 24.52 14.33 49.64
CA GLY A 271 23.57 14.94 50.58
C GLY A 271 22.05 14.71 50.45
N ALA A 272 21.49 14.31 51.59
CA ALA A 272 20.15 14.63 52.10
C ALA A 272 18.96 13.73 51.71
N LYS A 273 18.57 12.92 52.70
CA LYS A 273 17.22 12.73 53.29
C LYS A 273 16.01 13.10 52.41
N GLY A 274 15.13 12.13 52.20
CA GLY A 274 13.77 12.41 51.72
C GLY A 274 12.92 11.15 51.57
N VAL A 275 12.02 10.95 52.53
CA VAL A 275 10.99 9.90 52.58
C VAL A 275 9.84 10.23 51.60
N SER A 276 9.01 9.22 51.29
CA SER A 276 7.64 9.29 50.71
C SER A 276 7.57 9.13 49.19
N ALA A 277 7.02 8.05 48.61
CA ALA A 277 5.65 7.51 48.59
C ALA A 277 4.92 7.85 47.27
N ARG A 278 4.22 6.83 46.74
CA ARG A 278 3.04 6.82 45.87
C ARG A 278 2.76 8.04 44.97
N GLY A 279 2.55 7.78 43.68
CA GLY A 279 1.75 8.67 42.86
C GLY A 279 1.67 8.26 41.39
N ALA A 280 0.68 7.45 41.05
CA ALA A 280 0.21 7.32 39.67
C ALA A 280 -0.37 8.66 39.21
N ILE A 281 0.03 9.16 38.02
CA ILE A 281 -0.61 10.31 37.40
C ILE A 281 -1.02 9.96 35.96
N ARG A 282 -2.35 9.94 35.82
CA ARG A 282 -3.16 9.95 34.61
C ARG A 282 -3.18 11.40 34.09
N ALA A 283 -2.76 11.63 32.85
CA ALA A 283 -2.87 12.95 32.23
C ALA A 283 -4.13 13.01 31.34
N ALA A 284 -5.15 13.73 31.81
CA ALA A 284 -6.26 14.23 31.01
C ALA A 284 -5.91 15.67 30.59
N GLY A 285 -5.85 15.92 29.27
CA GLY A 285 -5.60 17.24 28.70
C GLY A 285 -6.86 18.11 28.76
N ARG A 286 -6.72 19.27 29.39
CA ARG A 286 -7.73 20.34 29.58
C ARG A 286 -7.72 21.27 28.36
N ALA A 287 -8.90 21.75 27.96
CA ALA A 287 -9.09 22.77 26.91
C ALA A 287 -8.56 24.16 27.33
N PRO A 288 -8.13 25.02 26.38
CA PRO A 288 -7.69 26.38 26.67
C PRO A 288 -8.87 27.37 26.77
N PRO A 289 -8.73 28.47 27.55
CA PRO A 289 -9.74 29.51 27.66
C PRO A 289 -9.70 30.52 26.49
N ARG A 290 -10.84 31.21 26.40
CA ARG A 290 -11.38 32.16 25.41
C ARG A 290 -10.40 33.11 24.73
#